data_AF-A0A357HEY6-F1
#
_entry.id   AF-A0A357HEY6-F1
#
_cell.length_a   1.000
_cell.length_b   1.000
_cell.length_c   1.000
_cell.angle_alpha   90.00
_cell.angle_beta   90.00
_cell.angle_gamma   90.00
#
_symmetry.space_group_name_H-M   'P 1'
#
loop_
_entity.id
_entity.type
_entity.pdbx_description
1 polymer ?
#
loop_
_entity_poly.entity_id
_entity_poly.type
_entity_poly.pdbx_seq_one_letter_code
_entity_poly.pdbx_strand_id
1 'polypeptide(L)'
;MMIPKKLRGGFHQHQKIRQNTMNENNDDYLARSFQYLQKIIKDSSPAASASYTLIGGVLIMGFLGYFLDNWLGTKPWLMLIGFLMGLFTGFYELAKTVWRK
;
A
#
# COMPACT_ATOMS: atom_id res chain seq x y z
N MET A 1 8.89 -13.35 64.82
CA MET A 1 9.41 -12.24 64.00
C MET A 1 8.28 -11.72 63.12
N MET A 2 7.85 -10.45 63.28
CA MET A 2 6.62 -9.92 62.69
C MET A 2 6.96 -8.78 61.72
N ILE A 3 6.66 -8.93 60.43
CA ILE A 3 6.95 -7.91 59.40
C ILE A 3 5.89 -6.80 59.48
N PRO A 4 6.26 -5.51 59.51
CA PRO A 4 5.31 -4.41 59.65
C PRO A 4 4.41 -4.29 58.42
N LYS A 5 3.09 -4.25 58.64
CA LYS A 5 2.04 -4.21 57.59
C LYS A 5 2.13 -2.99 56.64
N LYS A 6 2.88 -1.94 57.01
CA LYS A 6 3.07 -0.72 56.22
C LYS A 6 3.80 -0.97 54.89
N LEU A 7 4.58 -2.05 54.78
CA LEU A 7 5.28 -2.44 53.55
C LEU A 7 4.38 -3.17 52.54
N ARG A 8 3.24 -3.73 52.93
CA ARG A 8 2.37 -4.46 51.98
C ARG A 8 1.56 -3.55 51.04
N GLY A 9 1.18 -2.35 51.48
CA GLY A 9 0.32 -1.45 50.69
C GLY A 9 1.03 -0.80 49.50
N GLY A 10 2.30 -0.44 49.65
CA GLY A 10 3.08 0.24 48.61
C GLY A 10 3.39 -0.64 47.39
N PHE A 11 3.59 -1.95 47.60
CA PHE A 11 3.87 -2.89 46.51
C PHE A 11 2.71 -3.02 45.51
N HIS A 12 1.46 -3.00 45.98
CA HIS A 12 0.30 -3.10 45.09
C HIS A 12 0.11 -1.84 44.23
N GLN A 13 0.41 -0.64 44.74
CA GLN A 13 0.42 0.58 43.91
C GLN A 13 1.54 0.56 42.88
N HIS A 14 2.74 0.12 43.28
CA HIS A 14 3.89 0.07 42.39
C HIS A 14 3.70 -0.91 41.21
N GLN A 15 2.92 -1.97 41.43
CA GLN A 15 2.51 -2.91 40.38
C GLN A 15 1.43 -2.31 39.46
N LYS A 16 0.44 -1.60 40.00
CA LYS A 16 -0.59 -0.92 39.19
C LYS A 16 -0.01 0.19 38.31
N ILE A 17 0.90 0.99 38.85
CA ILE A 17 1.59 2.04 38.07
C ILE A 17 2.41 1.39 36.95
N ARG A 18 3.13 0.29 37.23
CA ARG A 18 3.87 -0.45 36.20
C ARG A 18 2.96 -1.03 35.12
N GLN A 19 1.80 -1.59 35.49
CA GLN A 19 0.83 -2.11 34.52
C GLN A 19 0.23 -1.01 33.65
N ASN A 20 -0.16 0.14 34.23
CA ASN A 20 -0.65 1.28 33.46
C ASN A 20 0.42 1.84 32.50
N THR A 21 1.67 2.00 32.95
CA THR A 21 2.76 2.46 32.09
C THR A 21 3.15 1.45 31.00
N MET A 22 2.88 0.15 31.20
CA MET A 22 3.15 -0.87 30.18
C MET A 22 2.03 -0.92 29.12
N ASN A 23 0.78 -0.66 29.49
CA ASN A 23 -0.33 -0.66 28.53
C ASN A 23 -0.29 0.58 27.62
N GLU A 24 -0.06 1.76 28.21
CA GLU A 24 0.04 3.04 27.48
C GLU A 24 1.16 3.03 26.42
N ASN A 25 2.31 2.44 26.76
CA ASN A 25 3.46 2.40 25.85
C ASN A 25 3.25 1.44 24.66
N ASN A 26 2.57 0.31 24.86
CA ASN A 26 2.29 -0.65 23.77
C ASN A 26 1.34 -0.08 22.72
N ASP A 27 0.29 0.61 23.16
CA ASP A 27 -0.68 1.26 22.27
C ASP A 27 0.00 2.37 21.46
N ASP A 28 0.93 3.10 22.07
CA ASP A 28 1.73 4.14 21.41
C ASP A 28 2.68 3.56 20.35
N TYR A 29 3.38 2.47 20.64
CA TYR A 29 4.27 1.83 19.65
C TYR A 29 3.49 1.34 18.43
N LEU A 30 2.36 0.66 18.64
CA LEU A 30 1.52 0.19 17.55
C LEU A 30 0.96 1.37 16.74
N ALA A 31 0.44 2.40 17.40
CA ALA A 31 -0.07 3.59 16.73
C ALA A 31 1.01 4.25 15.87
N ARG A 32 2.24 4.40 16.38
CA ARG A 32 3.38 4.94 15.63
C ARG A 32 3.73 4.07 14.43
N SER A 33 3.79 2.74 14.59
CA SER A 33 4.04 1.82 13.47
C SER A 33 2.98 1.91 12.39
N PHE A 34 1.70 2.02 12.74
CA PHE A 34 0.62 2.26 11.78
C PHE A 34 0.74 3.62 11.10
N GLN A 35 1.11 4.68 11.83
CA GLN A 35 1.34 6.01 11.25
C GLN A 35 2.51 6.00 10.27
N TYR A 36 3.60 5.29 10.59
CA TYR A 36 4.73 5.09 9.68
C TYR A 36 4.33 4.32 8.43
N LEU A 37 3.56 3.23 8.58
CA LEU A 37 3.02 2.47 7.46
C LEU A 37 2.13 3.37 6.58
N GLN A 38 1.23 4.14 7.18
CA GLN A 38 0.37 5.08 6.47
C GLN A 38 1.16 6.14 5.73
N LYS A 39 2.24 6.65 6.32
CA LYS A 39 3.13 7.61 5.65
C LYS A 39 3.81 6.97 4.43
N ILE A 40 4.33 5.76 4.59
CA ILE A 40 4.94 4.99 3.49
C ILE A 40 3.90 4.72 2.39
N ILE A 41 2.70 4.29 2.74
CA ILE A 41 1.60 4.06 1.80
C ILE A 41 1.23 5.36 1.09
N LYS A 42 1.06 6.47 1.81
CA LYS A 42 0.68 7.78 1.24
C LYS A 42 1.74 8.31 0.28
N ASP A 43 3.02 8.18 0.63
CA ASP A 43 4.14 8.57 -0.22
C ASP A 43 4.26 7.63 -1.46
N SER A 44 3.80 6.38 -1.36
CA SER A 44 3.84 5.37 -2.43
C SER A 44 2.56 5.29 -3.29
N SER A 45 1.43 5.86 -2.82
CA SER A 45 0.14 5.84 -3.50
C SER A 45 0.18 6.35 -4.94
N PRO A 46 0.87 7.47 -5.27
CA PRO A 46 0.92 7.96 -6.63
C PRO A 46 1.56 6.97 -7.59
N ALA A 47 2.69 6.37 -7.20
CA ALA A 47 3.41 5.38 -8.00
C ALA A 47 2.59 4.09 -8.18
N ALA A 48 2.00 3.59 -7.09
CA ALA A 48 1.17 2.40 -7.13
C ALA A 48 -0.05 2.58 -8.06
N SER A 49 -0.74 3.72 -7.95
CA SER A 49 -1.93 4.02 -8.78
C SER A 49 -1.59 4.05 -10.27
N ALA A 50 -0.45 4.65 -10.64
CA ALA A 50 0.01 4.69 -12.03
C ALA A 50 0.33 3.29 -12.58
N SER A 51 0.88 2.38 -11.75
CA SER A 51 1.14 0.99 -12.14
C SER A 51 -0.15 0.23 -12.45
N TYR A 52 -1.20 0.36 -11.63
CA TYR A 52 -2.47 -0.32 -11.87
C TYR A 52 -3.18 0.21 -13.12
N THR A 53 -3.13 1.53 -13.36
CA THR A 53 -3.67 2.15 -14.58
C THR A 53 -2.94 1.65 -15.83
N LEU A 54 -1.62 1.49 -15.78
CA LEU A 54 -0.82 0.93 -16.87
C LEU A 54 -1.22 -0.51 -17.19
N ILE A 55 -1.25 -1.37 -16.17
CA ILE A 55 -1.60 -2.78 -16.34
C ILE A 55 -3.04 -2.89 -16.86
N GLY A 56 -3.97 -2.15 -16.28
CA GLY A 56 -5.37 -2.11 -16.72
C GLY A 56 -5.51 -1.64 -18.17
N GLY A 57 -4.82 -0.56 -18.55
CA GLY A 57 -4.84 -0.02 -19.90
C GLY A 57 -4.27 -0.99 -20.94
N VAL A 58 -3.11 -1.58 -20.67
CA VAL A 58 -2.49 -2.58 -21.56
C VAL A 58 -3.38 -3.81 -21.72
N LEU A 59 -3.96 -4.30 -20.61
CA LEU A 59 -4.85 -5.45 -20.66
C LEU A 59 -6.12 -5.14 -21.46
N ILE A 60 -6.80 -4.03 -21.19
CA ILE A 60 -8.03 -3.65 -21.90
C ILE A 60 -7.75 -3.45 -23.39
N MET A 61 -6.70 -2.70 -23.74
CA MET A 61 -6.36 -2.41 -25.14
C MET A 61 -5.87 -3.65 -25.89
N GLY A 62 -5.11 -4.52 -25.22
CA GLY A 62 -4.65 -5.81 -25.76
C GLY A 62 -5.81 -6.79 -25.97
N PHE A 63 -6.73 -6.91 -25.01
CA PHE A 63 -7.91 -7.77 -25.14
C PHE A 63 -8.87 -7.27 -26.22
N LEU A 64 -9.05 -5.94 -26.31
CA LEU A 64 -9.84 -5.31 -27.35
C LEU A 64 -9.21 -5.55 -28.74
N GLY A 65 -7.89 -5.38 -28.86
CA GLY A 65 -7.15 -5.67 -30.10
C GLY A 65 -7.25 -7.14 -30.52
N TYR A 66 -7.18 -8.07 -29.56
CA TYR A 66 -7.39 -9.50 -29.82
C TYR A 66 -8.81 -9.80 -30.31
N PHE A 67 -9.83 -9.20 -29.67
CA PHE A 67 -11.22 -9.38 -30.09
C PHE A 67 -11.46 -8.84 -31.51
N LEU A 68 -10.91 -7.67 -31.85
CA LEU A 68 -10.98 -7.10 -33.19
C LEU A 68 -10.22 -7.96 -34.23
N ASP A 69 -9.02 -8.45 -33.92
CA ASP A 69 -8.27 -9.34 -34.83
C ASP A 69 -9.04 -10.62 -35.14
N ASN A 70 -9.76 -11.17 -34.15
CA ASN A 70 -10.56 -12.36 -34.33
C ASN A 70 -11.82 -12.11 -35.18
N TRP A 71 -12.31 -10.87 -35.21
CA TRP A 71 -13.48 -10.47 -36.01
C TRP A 71 -13.09 -10.07 -37.45
N LEU A 72 -11.92 -9.46 -37.64
CA LEU A 72 -11.39 -9.02 -38.93
C LEU A 72 -10.55 -10.09 -39.66
N GLY A 73 -10.19 -11.19 -38.98
CA GLY A 73 -9.39 -12.27 -39.57
C GLY A 73 -7.92 -11.91 -39.83
N THR A 74 -7.48 -10.73 -39.39
CA THR A 74 -6.13 -10.19 -39.56
C THR A 74 -5.15 -10.78 -38.53
N LYS A 75 -4.77 -12.04 -38.66
CA LYS A 75 -3.75 -12.64 -37.77
C LYS A 75 -2.39 -11.91 -37.91
N PRO A 76 -1.72 -11.45 -36.83
CA PRO A 76 -2.18 -10.83 -35.58
C PRO A 76 -1.76 -9.34 -35.56
N TRP A 77 -2.25 -8.56 -36.52
CA TRP A 77 -1.75 -7.20 -36.74
C TRP A 77 -2.36 -6.18 -35.77
N LEU A 78 -3.65 -6.30 -35.42
CA LEU A 78 -4.29 -5.39 -34.48
C LEU A 78 -3.93 -5.69 -33.04
N MET A 79 -3.64 -6.94 -32.70
CA MET A 79 -3.06 -7.30 -31.41
C MET A 79 -1.70 -6.63 -31.24
N LEU A 80 -0.85 -6.64 -32.29
CA LEU A 80 0.48 -6.02 -32.23
C LEU A 80 0.40 -4.50 -32.09
N ILE A 81 -0.47 -3.86 -32.87
CA ILE A 81 -0.72 -2.41 -32.80
C ILE A 81 -1.36 -2.04 -31.45
N GLY A 82 -2.37 -2.78 -30.99
CA GLY A 82 -3.04 -2.55 -29.70
C GLY A 82 -2.12 -2.75 -28.51
N PHE A 83 -1.20 -3.72 -28.59
CA PHE A 83 -0.16 -3.93 -27.59
C PHE A 83 0.87 -2.80 -27.59
N LEU A 84 1.36 -2.37 -28.76
CA LEU A 84 2.25 -1.21 -28.86
C LEU A 84 1.56 0.05 -28.32
N MET A 85 0.31 0.31 -28.72
CA MET A 85 -0.45 1.47 -28.27
C MET A 85 -0.66 1.43 -26.75
N GLY A 86 -1.04 0.27 -26.20
CA GLY A 86 -1.17 0.07 -24.75
C GLY A 86 0.14 0.32 -24.02
N LEU A 87 1.27 -0.14 -24.58
CA LEU A 87 2.61 0.10 -24.04
C LEU A 87 2.95 1.59 -24.05
N PHE A 88 2.74 2.28 -25.19
CA PHE A 88 2.98 3.71 -25.33
C PHE A 88 2.10 4.54 -24.37
N THR A 89 0.80 4.25 -24.31
CA THR A 89 -0.14 4.91 -23.39
C THR A 89 0.25 4.69 -21.94
N GLY A 90 0.61 3.45 -21.57
CA GLY A 90 1.09 3.15 -20.22
C GLY A 90 2.35 3.93 -19.87
N PHE A 91 3.38 3.85 -20.71
CA PHE A 91 4.63 4.60 -20.48
C PHE A 91 4.40 6.11 -20.44
N TYR A 92 3.48 6.63 -21.24
CA TYR A 92 3.08 8.04 -21.20
C TYR A 92 2.45 8.41 -19.86
N GLU A 93 1.55 7.59 -19.32
CA GLU A 93 0.91 7.81 -18.00
C GLU A 93 1.94 7.78 -16.86
N LEU A 94 2.91 6.85 -16.93
CA LEU A 94 4.03 6.78 -15.99
C LEU A 94 4.92 8.01 -16.09
N ALA A 95 5.37 8.35 -17.30
CA ALA A 95 6.22 9.51 -17.54
C ALA A 95 5.55 10.79 -17.07
N LYS A 96 4.26 10.97 -17.38
CA LYS A 96 3.46 12.11 -16.91
C LYS A 96 3.37 12.16 -15.38
N THR A 97 3.12 11.04 -14.72
CA THR A 97 3.07 10.96 -13.25
C THR A 97 4.43 11.29 -12.61
N VAL A 98 5.53 10.85 -13.21
CA VAL A 98 6.89 11.10 -12.71
C VAL A 98 7.34 12.53 -12.96
N TRP A 99 7.03 13.09 -14.14
CA TRP A 99 7.47 14.44 -14.54
C TRP A 99 6.58 15.55 -13.99
N ARG A 100 5.35 15.25 -13.57
CA ARG A 100 4.46 16.19 -12.86
C ARG A 100 4.82 16.30 -11.37
N LYS A 101 6.10 16.49 -11.09
CA LYS A 101 6.62 16.84 -9.77
C LYS A 101 7.04 18.30 -9.74
#